data_AF-A0A923Q3H8-F1
#
_entry.id   AF-A0A923Q3H8-F1
#
_cell.length_a   1.000
_cell.length_b   1.000
_cell.length_c   1.000
_cell.angle_alpha   90.00
_cell.angle_beta   90.00
_cell.angle_gamma   90.00
#
_symmetry.space_group_name_H-M   'P 1'
#
loop_
_entity.id
_entity.type
_entity.pdbx_description
1 polymer ?
#
loop_
_entity_poly.entity_id
_entity_poly.type
_entity_poly.pdbx_seq_one_letter_code
_entity_poly.pdbx_strand_id
1 'polypeptide(L)' 'MRELTCRRCTTTVLVRKATAAQTSIQWLADAGQTCPELAEHRAAGRPTALVAGCEALRESIEAAVRDGALEVLDR' A
#
# COMPACT_ATOMS: atom_id res chain seq x y z
N MET A 1 -0.09 -3.18 -12.94
CA MET A 1 -0.43 -3.13 -11.50
C MET A 1 -0.65 -4.56 -11.04
N ARG A 2 -0.22 -4.90 -9.82
CA ARG A 2 -0.42 -6.21 -9.20
C ARG A 2 -1.22 -6.02 -7.93
N GLU A 3 -2.14 -6.92 -7.66
CA GLU A 3 -2.87 -6.95 -6.41
C GLU A 3 -1.95 -7.37 -5.26
N LEU A 4 -2.06 -6.66 -4.15
CA LEU A 4 -1.36 -6.98 -2.92
C LEU A 4 -2.33 -6.84 -1.75
N THR A 5 -2.46 -7.92 -0.98
CA THR A 5 -3.24 -7.92 0.24
C THR A 5 -2.31 -7.68 1.43
N CYS A 6 -2.63 -6.69 2.25
CA CYS A 6 -1.89 -6.46 3.48
C CYS A 6 -2.07 -7.64 4.42
N ARG A 7 -0.96 -8.22 4.88
CA ARG A 7 -0.92 -9.33 5.85
C ARG A 7 -1.46 -8.99 7.25
N ARG A 8 -1.68 -7.70 7.57
CA ARG A 8 -2.23 -7.25 8.85
C ARG A 8 -3.70 -6.88 8.75
N CYS A 9 -4.03 -5.87 7.93
CA CYS A 9 -5.40 -5.37 7.83
C CYS A 9 -6.24 -6.06 6.75
N THR A 10 -5.68 -7.01 5.99
CA THR A 10 -6.37 -7.76 4.91
C THR A 10 -6.96 -6.88 3.79
N THR A 11 -6.60 -5.59 3.78
CA THR A 11 -6.92 -4.68 2.67
C THR A 11 -6.25 -5.16 1.41
N THR A 12 -7.01 -5.27 0.32
CA THR A 12 -6.47 -5.51 -1.01
C THR A 12 -6.32 -4.19 -1.76
N VAL A 13 -5.10 -3.90 -2.21
CA VAL A 13 -4.75 -2.73 -3.01
C VAL A 13 -4.05 -3.16 -4.29
N LEU A 14 -4.11 -2.31 -5.31
CA LEU A 14 -3.31 -2.46 -6.52
C LEU A 14 -2.02 -1.68 -6.38
N VAL A 15 -0.89 -2.36 -6.51
CA VAL A 15 0.44 -1.77 -6.40
C VAL A 15 1.14 -1.83 -7.76
N ARG A 16 1.82 -0.75 -8.11
CA ARG A 16 2.70 -0.69 -9.26
C ARG A 16 4.00 -0.03 -8.86
N LYS A 17 5.09 -0.79 -8.99
CA LYS A 17 6.44 -0.30 -8.78
C LYS A 17 6.94 0.25 -10.11
N ALA A 18 6.84 1.57 -10.30
CA ALA A 18 7.33 2.20 -11.52
C ALA A 18 8.86 2.22 -11.52
N THR A 19 9.46 2.71 -10.42
CA THR A 19 10.90 2.64 -10.15
C THR A 19 11.11 2.15 -8.71
N ALA A 20 12.36 1.96 -8.27
CA ALA A 20 12.65 1.58 -6.88
C ALA A 20 12.08 2.59 -5.87
N ALA A 21 12.15 3.89 -6.18
CA ALA A 21 11.63 4.98 -5.35
C ALA A 21 10.17 5.33 -5.63
N GLN A 22 9.68 5.10 -6.85
CA GLN A 22 8.32 5.47 -7.26
C GLN A 22 7.36 4.27 -7.21
N THR A 23 6.45 4.31 -6.25
CA THR A 23 5.39 3.31 -6.09
C THR A 23 4.03 3.97 -6.27
N SER A 24 3.24 3.51 -7.24
CA SER A 24 1.84 3.89 -7.37
C SER A 24 0.99 2.86 -6.65
N ILE A 25 0.14 3.32 -5.73
CA ILE A 25 -0.82 2.48 -5.00
C ILE A 25 -2.21 2.98 -5.35
N GLN A 26 -3.05 2.07 -5.78
CA GLN A 26 -4.44 2.33 -6.10
C GLN A 26 -5.31 1.50 -5.17
N TRP A 27 -6.11 2.19 -4.39
CA TRP A 27 -7.05 1.58 -3.46
C TRP A 27 -8.29 1.13 -4.22
N LEU A 28 -8.67 -0.14 -4.04
CA LEU A 28 -9.89 -0.70 -4.64
C LEU A 28 -11.15 -0.32 -3.84
N ALA A 29 -10.99 -0.05 -2.55
CA ALA A 29 -12.03 0.35 -1.62
C ALA A 29 -11.58 1.56 -0.79
N ASP A 30 -12.50 2.19 -0.07
CA ASP A 30 -12.18 3.37 0.74
C ASP A 30 -11.11 3.02 1.78
N ALA A 31 -9.95 3.69 1.69
CA ALA A 31 -8.78 3.39 2.49
C ALA A 31 -9.05 3.59 3.99
N GLY A 32 -9.89 4.57 4.34
CA GLY A 32 -10.28 4.87 5.72
C GLY A 32 -11.29 3.88 6.31
N GLN A 33 -11.95 3.05 5.48
CA GLN A 33 -12.81 1.96 5.96
C GLN A 33 -12.09 0.62 5.96
N THR A 34 -11.13 0.43 5.06
CA THR A 34 -10.47 -0.86 4.86
C THR A 34 -9.21 -1.03 5.71
N CYS A 35 -8.54 0.07 6.06
CA CYS A 35 -7.33 0.06 6.87
C CYS A 35 -7.57 0.78 8.21
N PRO A 36 -7.54 0.07 9.36
CA PRO A 36 -7.81 0.67 10.66
C PRO A 36 -6.79 1.76 11.03
N GLU A 37 -5.52 1.59 10.67
CA GLU A 37 -4.49 2.61 10.92
C GLU A 37 -4.80 3.91 10.15
N LEU A 38 -5.26 3.81 8.90
CA LEU A 38 -5.71 4.99 8.14
C LEU A 38 -6.99 5.58 8.71
N ALA A 39 -7.90 4.75 9.24
CA ALA A 39 -9.08 5.23 9.95
C ALA A 39 -8.70 6.05 11.18
N GLU A 40 -7.72 5.56 11.97
CA GLU A 40 -7.17 6.27 13.12
C GLU A 40 -6.43 7.54 12.71
N HIS A 41 -5.63 7.51 11.63
CA HIS A 41 -4.98 8.70 11.09
C HIS A 41 -5.99 9.75 10.64
N ARG A 42 -7.05 9.34 9.93
CA ARG A 42 -8.14 10.22 9.51
C ARG A 42 -8.89 10.81 10.71
N ALA A 43 -9.19 10.00 11.72
CA ALA A 43 -9.82 10.45 12.95
C ALA A 43 -8.94 11.43 13.75
N ALA A 44 -7.62 11.22 13.71
CA ALA A 44 -6.62 12.11 14.29
C ALA A 44 -6.34 13.37 13.45
N GLY A 45 -7.06 13.59 12.33
CA GLY A 45 -6.86 14.73 11.43
C GLY A 45 -5.51 14.71 10.69
N ARG A 46 -4.82 13.56 10.66
CA ARG A 46 -3.54 13.40 9.96
C ARG A 46 -3.79 13.15 8.47
N PRO A 47 -3.00 13.77 7.57
CA PRO A 47 -3.20 13.62 6.13
C PRO A 47 -2.90 12.19 5.69
N THR A 48 -3.94 11.43 5.35
CA THR A 48 -3.82 10.05 4.83
C THR A 48 -3.43 10.00 3.36
N ALA A 49 -3.49 11.12 2.64
CA ALA A 49 -3.12 11.21 1.22
C ALA A 49 -1.62 10.98 0.95
N LEU A 50 -0.76 11.24 1.94
CA LEU A 50 0.69 11.00 1.85
C LEU A 50 1.09 9.62 2.39
N VAL A 51 0.16 8.93 3.04
CA VAL A 51 0.41 7.65 3.69
C VAL A 51 -0.03 6.54 2.74
N ALA A 52 0.95 5.76 2.27
CA ALA A 52 0.81 4.63 1.37
C ALA A 52 0.08 3.40 2.01
N GLY A 53 -0.86 3.64 2.92
CA GLY A 53 -1.46 2.64 3.81
C GLY A 53 -0.68 2.46 5.12
N CYS A 54 -1.12 1.50 5.93
CA CYS A 54 -0.43 1.14 7.17
C CYS A 54 1.03 0.75 6.96
N GLU A 55 1.84 0.85 8.00
CA GLU A 55 3.26 0.45 7.96
C GLU A 55 3.42 -0.99 7.42
N ALA A 56 2.53 -1.89 7.87
CA ALA A 56 2.52 -3.28 7.43
C ALA A 56 2.23 -3.46 5.93
N LEU A 57 1.45 -2.57 5.31
CA LEU A 57 1.23 -2.60 3.86
C LEU A 57 2.52 -2.23 3.13
N ARG A 58 3.23 -1.21 3.61
CA ARG A 58 4.52 -0.79 3.04
C ARG A 58 5.56 -1.91 3.15
N GLU A 59 5.66 -2.55 4.31
CA GLU A 59 6.50 -3.75 4.48
C GLU A 59 6.09 -4.89 3.53
N SER A 60 4.79 -5.10 3.32
CA SER A 60 4.28 -6.13 2.41
C SER A 60 4.67 -5.82 0.96
N ILE A 61 4.65 -4.55 0.55
CA ILE A 61 5.10 -4.11 -0.78
C ILE A 61 6.60 -4.38 -0.93
N GLU A 62 7.40 -3.98 0.05
CA GLU A 62 8.85 -4.21 0.04
C GLU A 62 9.20 -5.70 0.02
N ALA A 63 8.47 -6.51 0.78
CA ALA A 63 8.60 -7.96 0.76
C ALA A 63 8.24 -8.55 -0.60
N ALA A 64 7.12 -8.13 -1.20
CA ALA A 64 6.70 -8.61 -2.52
C ALA A 64 7.67 -8.18 -3.64
N VAL A 65 8.32 -7.02 -3.53
CA VAL A 65 9.41 -6.63 -4.45
C VAL A 65 10.63 -7.54 -4.25
N ARG A 66 11.03 -7.80 -3.00
CA ARG A 66 12.16 -8.69 -2.68
C ARG A 66 11.92 -10.14 -3.11
N ASP A 67 10.69 -10.61 -2.99
CA ASP A 67 10.26 -11.95 -3.39
C ASP A 67 10.10 -12.09 -4.92
N GLY A 68 10.08 -10.97 -5.65
CA GLY A 68 9.87 -10.94 -7.10
C GLY A 68 8.39 -10.98 -7.50
N ALA A 69 7.45 -11.01 -6.55
CA ALA A 69 6.02 -10.89 -6.81
C ALA A 69 5.63 -9.51 -7.37
N LEU A 70 6.38 -8.45 -7.02
CA LEU A 70 6.27 -7.11 -7.60
C LEU A 70 7.51 -6.77 -8.42
N GLU A 71 7.37 -6.75 -9.74
CA GLU A 71 8.42 -6.30 -10.65
C GLU A 71 8.49 -4.77 -10.73
N VAL A 72 9.71 -4.24 -10.75
CA VAL A 72 9.99 -2.83 -11.04
C VAL A 72 9.99 -2.65 -12.55
N LEU A 73 9.10 -1.79 -13.05
CA LEU A 73 8.86 -1.62 -14.49
C LEU A 73 10.00 -0.90 -15.22
N ASP A 74 10.60 0.10 -14.58
CA ASP A 74 11.78 0.80 -15.09
C ASP A 74 13.02 -0.02 -14.68
N ARG A 75 13.64 -0.66 -15.67
CA ARG A 75 14.78 -1.56 -15.50
C ARG A 75 15.94 -1.11 -16.36
#